data_AF-A0A1V0R191-F1
#
_entry.id   AF-A0A1V0R191-F1
#
_cell.length_a   1.000
_cell.length_b   1.000
_cell.length_c   1.000
_cell.angle_alpha   90.00
_cell.angle_beta   90.00
_cell.angle_gamma   90.00
#
_symmetry.space_group_name_H-M   'P 1'
#
loop_
_entity.id
_entity.type
_entity.pdbx_description
1 polymer ?
#
loop_
_entity_poly.entity_id
_entity_poly.type
_entity_poly.pdbx_seq_one_letter_code
_entity_poly.pdbx_strand_id
1 'polypeptide(L)'
;MDAGEQRGRRMVARRRAAVAGGSALALAVIATAGAYTGGLFDGTDAAHRADVAAPPTGPGRNGEQPRTSTGAVTAEQLIANLKSLLPGGELTGAEARGTSDELGPWVSGVYDDGKGRSAVSVRLQRVDPNGNLARDQTECGDKSVQGYDDCRTEQLADGSRLMLHKGYEYPDRRVDTKVWSATLVTPQGFMVGASEWNAAAEKDAPVSRTDPPLATEELKTLVISTLWHPALNDLPTVEPEAPQEQSPTALRDRNAGAALEHLITGLGVKSPIVARGGQGGSGYVVLDDGSGRSLVRITIQQGGEGDAGFTAADATVRPDGTKVKAMVGRATKGKDVMQWSVDTLREDGLRVLVSSFNGADPNGTPTRDSPALTLGQLHEIALAPGWNRTHN
;
A
#
# COMPACT_ATOMS: atom_id res chain seq x y z
N MET A 1 19.91 -43.79 15.90
CA MET A 1 18.91 -43.22 14.98
C MET A 1 17.79 -44.24 14.93
N ASP A 2 16.62 -44.01 15.53
CA ASP A 2 15.42 -44.87 15.31
C ASP A 2 14.15 -44.52 16.14
N ALA A 3 14.15 -43.52 17.02
CA ALA A 3 12.94 -43.15 17.78
C ALA A 3 12.08 -42.05 17.12
N GLY A 4 12.65 -41.26 16.21
CA GLY A 4 11.95 -40.14 15.54
C GLY A 4 11.12 -40.56 14.34
N GLU A 5 11.58 -41.58 13.60
CA GLU A 5 10.94 -42.00 12.34
C GLU A 5 9.62 -42.76 12.57
N GLN A 6 9.51 -43.50 13.68
CA GLN A 6 8.27 -44.20 14.05
C GLN A 6 7.15 -43.27 14.53
N ARG A 7 7.45 -42.10 15.10
CA ARG A 7 6.43 -41.08 15.43
C ARG A 7 5.94 -40.32 14.19
N GLY A 8 6.80 -40.12 13.19
CA GLY A 8 6.44 -39.47 11.93
C GLY A 8 5.43 -40.29 11.10
N ARG A 9 5.65 -41.60 10.97
CA ARG A 9 4.77 -42.49 10.18
C ARG A 9 3.36 -42.65 10.79
N ARG A 10 3.22 -42.56 12.11
CA ARG A 10 1.93 -42.71 12.80
C ARG A 10 1.01 -41.48 12.67
N MET A 11 1.56 -40.28 12.49
CA MET A 11 0.77 -39.06 12.21
C MET A 11 0.34 -38.95 10.74
N VAL A 12 1.17 -39.39 9.79
CA VAL A 12 0.84 -39.35 8.36
C VAL A 12 -0.24 -40.39 7.99
N ALA A 13 -0.26 -41.55 8.66
CA ALA A 13 -1.30 -42.56 8.47
C ALA A 13 -2.70 -42.13 8.97
N ARG A 14 -2.78 -41.27 10.00
CA ARG A 14 -4.06 -40.72 10.50
C ARG A 14 -4.66 -39.63 9.61
N ARG A 15 -3.86 -38.98 8.74
CA ARG A 15 -4.33 -37.93 7.81
C ARG A 15 -4.82 -38.46 6.46
N ARG A 16 -4.67 -39.76 6.16
CA ARG A 16 -5.06 -40.36 4.87
C ARG A 16 -6.29 -41.28 4.92
N ALA A 17 -7.14 -41.15 5.94
CA ALA A 17 -8.35 -41.96 6.10
C ALA A 17 -9.66 -41.16 6.10
N ALA A 18 -9.74 -40.06 5.32
CA ALA A 18 -10.98 -39.29 5.16
C ALA A 18 -11.30 -38.88 3.71
N VAL A 19 -10.77 -39.61 2.72
CA VAL A 19 -11.16 -39.46 1.31
C VAL A 19 -11.28 -40.85 0.68
N ALA A 20 -12.40 -41.53 0.94
CA ALA A 20 -12.93 -42.63 0.12
C ALA A 20 -14.34 -42.99 0.62
N GLY A 21 -15.35 -42.80 -0.24
CA GLY A 21 -16.74 -43.23 -0.04
C GLY A 21 -17.70 -42.04 -0.02
N GLY A 22 -18.64 -41.88 -0.95
CA GLY A 22 -19.03 -42.76 -2.03
C GLY A 22 -19.94 -42.01 -3.01
N SER A 23 -19.96 -42.51 -4.24
CA SER A 23 -20.90 -42.13 -5.29
C SER A 23 -22.23 -42.84 -5.04
N ALA A 24 -23.32 -42.08 -4.93
CA ALA A 24 -24.67 -42.60 -5.17
C ALA A 24 -25.54 -41.49 -5.76
N LEU A 25 -26.11 -41.78 -6.94
CA LEU A 25 -27.11 -40.99 -7.64
C LEU A 25 -28.37 -40.79 -6.79
N ALA A 26 -28.93 -39.57 -6.83
CA ALA A 26 -30.38 -39.38 -6.82
C ALA A 26 -30.74 -38.03 -7.47
N LEU A 27 -31.34 -38.11 -8.66
CA LEU A 27 -32.13 -37.05 -9.27
C LEU A 27 -33.40 -36.84 -8.45
N ALA A 28 -33.72 -35.60 -8.10
CA ALA A 28 -35.10 -35.17 -7.86
C ALA A 28 -35.23 -33.66 -8.12
N VAL A 29 -35.90 -33.32 -9.21
CA VAL A 29 -36.44 -32.00 -9.52
C VAL A 29 -37.70 -31.80 -8.70
N ILE A 30 -37.77 -30.74 -7.87
CA ILE A 30 -39.02 -30.06 -7.51
C ILE A 30 -38.75 -28.56 -7.47
N ALA A 31 -39.45 -27.83 -8.33
CA ALA A 31 -39.66 -26.40 -8.21
C ALA A 31 -40.92 -26.16 -7.38
N THR A 32 -40.89 -25.24 -6.41
CA THR A 32 -42.07 -24.44 -6.01
C THR A 32 -41.69 -23.23 -5.15
N ALA A 33 -42.39 -22.15 -5.46
CA ALA A 33 -42.48 -20.82 -4.86
C ALA A 33 -42.48 -20.69 -3.32
N GLY A 34 -41.88 -19.59 -2.86
CA GLY A 34 -42.46 -18.55 -1.98
C GLY A 34 -43.09 -18.92 -0.64
N ALA A 35 -42.57 -18.32 0.45
CA ALA A 35 -43.34 -17.46 1.37
C ALA A 35 -42.50 -17.10 2.61
N TYR A 36 -42.65 -15.86 3.06
CA TYR A 36 -42.23 -15.36 4.36
C TYR A 36 -42.97 -16.08 5.50
N THR A 37 -42.24 -16.55 6.52
CA THR A 37 -42.73 -16.64 7.90
C THR A 37 -41.56 -16.51 8.88
N GLY A 38 -41.69 -15.58 9.84
CA GLY A 38 -40.78 -15.45 10.98
C GLY A 38 -41.06 -16.48 12.08
N GLY A 39 -40.08 -16.62 12.98
CA GLY A 39 -40.09 -17.48 14.17
C GLY A 39 -38.72 -18.17 14.30
N LEU A 40 -37.77 -17.58 15.02
CA LEU A 40 -37.52 -17.79 16.45
C LEU A 40 -37.35 -19.28 16.79
N PHE A 41 -36.10 -19.78 16.80
CA PHE A 41 -35.49 -20.51 17.90
C PHE A 41 -34.00 -20.79 17.60
N ASP A 42 -33.25 -20.73 18.69
CA ASP A 42 -31.81 -20.78 18.91
C ASP A 42 -31.12 -22.02 18.30
N GLY A 43 -29.95 -21.83 17.70
CA GLY A 43 -29.20 -22.89 17.03
C GLY A 43 -27.97 -22.35 16.32
N THR A 44 -26.85 -22.39 17.04
CA THR A 44 -25.50 -21.97 16.63
C THR A 44 -25.07 -22.53 15.28
N ASP A 45 -24.86 -21.64 14.30
CA ASP A 45 -23.97 -21.89 13.16
C ASP A 45 -23.16 -20.63 12.86
N ALA A 46 -21.87 -20.70 13.20
CA ALA A 46 -20.88 -19.69 12.87
C ALA A 46 -20.65 -19.72 11.35
N ALA A 47 -21.43 -18.92 10.62
CA ALA A 47 -21.10 -18.55 9.26
C ALA A 47 -19.87 -17.64 9.29
N HIS A 48 -18.80 -18.10 8.64
CA HIS A 48 -17.55 -17.38 8.40
C HIS A 48 -17.82 -15.96 7.85
N ARG A 49 -17.80 -14.96 8.74
CA ARG A 49 -17.56 -13.57 8.39
C ARG A 49 -16.06 -13.45 8.14
N ALA A 50 -15.67 -13.01 6.95
CA ALA A 50 -14.32 -12.57 6.68
C ALA A 50 -14.15 -11.21 7.37
N ASP A 51 -13.47 -11.20 8.52
CA ASP A 51 -13.08 -9.97 9.21
C ASP A 51 -12.02 -9.24 8.38
N VAL A 52 -12.37 -8.05 7.90
CA VAL A 52 -11.45 -7.14 7.20
C VAL A 52 -10.65 -6.37 8.25
N ALA A 53 -9.35 -6.64 8.34
CA ALA A 53 -8.47 -5.98 9.29
C ALA A 53 -8.19 -4.52 8.88
N ALA A 54 -8.53 -3.57 9.75
CA ALA A 54 -8.10 -2.18 9.66
C ALA A 54 -6.61 -2.03 10.02
N PRO A 55 -5.88 -1.05 9.44
CA PRO A 55 -4.49 -0.75 9.84
C PRO A 55 -4.41 -0.13 11.26
N PRO A 56 -3.24 -0.19 11.93
CA PRO A 56 -3.11 0.18 13.34
C PRO A 56 -3.23 1.69 13.57
N THR A 57 -3.92 2.04 14.66
CA THR A 57 -4.10 3.40 15.18
C THR A 57 -2.79 3.96 15.75
N GLY A 58 -2.44 5.19 15.35
CA GLY A 58 -1.33 5.95 15.96
C GLY A 58 -1.74 6.56 17.32
N PRO A 59 -0.77 6.93 18.18
CA PRO A 59 -1.05 7.40 19.53
C PRO A 59 -1.69 8.79 19.53
N GLY A 60 -2.83 8.89 20.22
CA GLY A 60 -3.60 10.12 20.37
C GLY A 60 -2.87 11.21 21.15
N ARG A 61 -3.03 12.45 20.70
CA ARG A 61 -2.71 13.66 21.47
C ARG A 61 -4.02 14.30 21.94
N ASN A 62 -4.16 14.41 23.26
CA ASN A 62 -5.18 15.22 23.91
C ASN A 62 -4.91 16.71 23.64
N GLY A 63 -5.89 17.39 23.05
CA GLY A 63 -5.94 18.84 22.90
C GLY A 63 -7.24 19.21 22.20
N GLU A 64 -8.08 20.00 22.90
CA GLU A 64 -9.30 20.71 22.49
C GLU A 64 -10.19 20.12 21.37
N GLN A 65 -11.45 19.83 21.70
CA GLN A 65 -12.45 19.15 20.87
C GLN A 65 -12.39 19.51 19.37
N PRO A 66 -12.00 18.56 18.49
CA PRO A 66 -12.29 18.71 17.08
C PRO A 66 -13.82 18.71 16.94
N ARG A 67 -14.37 19.60 16.10
CA ARG A 67 -15.79 19.51 15.72
C ARG A 67 -16.01 18.10 15.17
N THR A 68 -16.63 17.23 15.97
CA THR A 68 -17.01 15.90 15.54
C THR A 68 -17.96 16.06 14.37
N SER A 69 -17.82 15.22 13.34
CA SER A 69 -18.77 15.22 12.24
C SER A 69 -20.20 15.16 12.78
N THR A 70 -21.13 15.88 12.17
CA THR A 70 -22.50 15.92 12.70
C THR A 70 -23.26 14.63 12.43
N GLY A 71 -22.72 13.76 11.57
CA GLY A 71 -23.36 12.53 11.15
C GLY A 71 -24.48 12.78 10.15
N ALA A 72 -24.46 13.93 9.46
CA ALA A 72 -25.54 14.37 8.58
C ALA A 72 -25.72 13.47 7.35
N VAL A 73 -24.67 12.74 6.95
CA VAL A 73 -24.72 11.83 5.80
C VAL A 73 -24.62 10.38 6.27
N THR A 74 -25.66 9.62 5.98
CA THR A 74 -25.84 8.21 6.33
C THR A 74 -25.11 7.28 5.35
N ALA A 75 -24.92 6.02 5.77
CA ALA A 75 -24.40 4.97 4.90
C ALA A 75 -25.29 4.74 3.67
N GLU A 76 -26.62 4.76 3.85
CA GLU A 76 -27.60 4.57 2.79
C GLU A 76 -27.55 5.68 1.75
N GLN A 77 -27.33 6.93 2.16
CA GLN A 77 -27.14 8.05 1.24
C GLN A 77 -25.87 7.89 0.40
N LEU A 78 -24.76 7.42 0.99
CA LEU A 78 -23.54 7.15 0.21
C LEU A 78 -23.72 6.00 -0.78
N ILE A 79 -24.45 4.94 -0.41
CA ILE A 79 -24.82 3.84 -1.33
C ILE A 79 -25.67 4.38 -2.49
N ALA A 80 -26.66 5.24 -2.19
CA ALA A 80 -27.48 5.86 -3.23
C ALA A 80 -26.66 6.73 -4.19
N ASN A 81 -25.72 7.52 -3.66
CA ASN A 81 -24.81 8.33 -4.46
C ASN A 81 -23.95 7.45 -5.38
N LEU A 82 -23.30 6.40 -4.84
CA LEU A 82 -22.50 5.48 -5.65
C LEU A 82 -23.34 4.85 -6.76
N LYS A 83 -24.53 4.32 -6.44
CA LYS A 83 -25.45 3.74 -7.43
C LYS A 83 -25.82 4.73 -8.54
N SER A 84 -26.05 5.99 -8.21
CA SER A 84 -26.41 7.02 -9.20
C SER A 84 -25.25 7.43 -10.12
N LEU A 85 -24.00 7.22 -9.68
CA LEU A 85 -22.80 7.60 -10.42
C LEU A 85 -22.21 6.45 -11.26
N LEU A 86 -22.67 5.22 -11.06
CA LEU A 86 -22.27 4.09 -11.89
C LEU A 86 -22.99 4.12 -13.25
N PRO A 87 -22.34 3.71 -14.35
CA PRO A 87 -22.86 3.82 -15.72
C PRO A 87 -23.91 2.73 -16.04
N GLY A 88 -25.00 2.67 -15.28
CA GLY A 88 -25.98 1.57 -15.32
C GLY A 88 -25.48 0.33 -14.58
N GLY A 89 -25.99 -0.86 -14.89
CA GLY A 89 -25.64 -2.12 -14.23
C GLY A 89 -26.26 -2.30 -12.83
N GLU A 90 -25.86 -3.35 -12.13
CA GLU A 90 -26.34 -3.68 -10.78
C GLU A 90 -25.21 -3.55 -9.75
N LEU A 91 -25.52 -2.89 -8.61
CA LEU A 91 -24.64 -2.85 -7.45
C LEU A 91 -25.22 -3.73 -6.34
N THR A 92 -24.54 -4.84 -6.06
CA THR A 92 -24.92 -5.83 -5.04
C THR A 92 -23.94 -5.83 -3.88
N GLY A 93 -24.36 -6.36 -2.71
CA GLY A 93 -23.50 -6.43 -1.52
C GLY A 93 -22.94 -5.09 -1.08
N ALA A 94 -23.71 -4.01 -1.26
CA ALA A 94 -23.24 -2.67 -0.97
C ALA A 94 -23.11 -2.44 0.54
N GLU A 95 -21.96 -1.94 0.96
CA GLU A 95 -21.64 -1.60 2.34
C GLU A 95 -21.14 -0.16 2.39
N ALA A 96 -21.47 0.57 3.45
CA ALA A 96 -21.02 1.94 3.62
C ALA A 96 -20.92 2.34 5.08
N ARG A 97 -20.14 3.39 5.31
CA ARG A 97 -20.03 4.10 6.58
C ARG A 97 -20.38 5.55 6.33
N GLY A 98 -21.33 6.08 7.10
CA GLY A 98 -21.70 7.49 7.06
C GLY A 98 -20.64 8.39 7.66
N THR A 99 -20.93 9.68 7.76
CA THR A 99 -20.00 10.67 8.32
C THR A 99 -19.85 10.55 9.83
N SER A 100 -20.78 9.91 10.55
CA SER A 100 -20.68 9.68 12.00
C SER A 100 -19.70 8.57 12.39
N ASP A 101 -19.19 7.80 11.44
CA ASP A 101 -18.25 6.72 11.70
C ASP A 101 -16.82 7.26 11.93
N GLU A 102 -16.16 6.80 12.99
CA GLU A 102 -14.82 7.25 13.37
C GLU A 102 -13.75 6.98 12.30
N LEU A 103 -13.94 5.95 11.48
CA LEU A 103 -13.03 5.60 10.38
C LEU A 103 -13.32 6.37 9.09
N GLY A 104 -14.31 7.26 9.13
CA GLY A 104 -14.68 8.16 8.04
C GLY A 104 -15.53 7.53 6.93
N PRO A 105 -16.19 8.40 6.14
CA PRO A 105 -17.14 8.01 5.12
C PRO A 105 -16.50 7.20 3.99
N TRP A 106 -17.14 6.09 3.70
CA TRP A 106 -16.69 5.11 2.72
C TRP A 106 -17.89 4.33 2.20
N VAL A 107 -17.83 3.90 0.95
CA VAL A 107 -18.85 3.05 0.34
C VAL A 107 -18.20 2.08 -0.63
N SER A 108 -18.69 0.84 -0.67
CA SER A 108 -18.28 -0.15 -1.66
C SER A 108 -19.41 -1.07 -2.05
N GLY A 109 -19.18 -1.89 -3.08
CA GLY A 109 -20.05 -2.99 -3.45
C GLY A 109 -19.50 -3.74 -4.66
N VAL A 110 -20.24 -4.75 -5.08
CA VAL A 110 -19.94 -5.53 -6.30
C VAL A 110 -20.83 -5.02 -7.43
N TYR A 111 -20.18 -4.38 -8.38
CA TYR A 111 -20.75 -3.87 -9.61
C TYR A 111 -20.74 -4.94 -10.72
N ASP A 112 -21.87 -5.11 -11.41
CA ASP A 112 -21.96 -5.98 -12.59
C ASP A 112 -22.78 -5.29 -13.70
N ASP A 113 -22.11 -5.03 -14.82
CA ASP A 113 -22.72 -4.48 -16.05
C ASP A 113 -23.20 -5.59 -17.03
N GLY A 114 -23.16 -6.86 -16.59
CA GLY A 114 -23.47 -8.05 -17.39
C GLY A 114 -22.24 -8.72 -18.03
N LYS A 115 -21.03 -8.17 -17.87
CA LYS A 115 -19.78 -8.71 -18.41
C LYS A 115 -18.84 -9.29 -17.34
N GLY A 116 -19.31 -9.42 -16.09
CA GLY A 116 -18.55 -10.01 -14.98
C GLY A 116 -18.43 -9.09 -13.75
N ARG A 117 -18.41 -9.68 -12.56
CA ARG A 117 -18.45 -8.93 -11.29
C ARG A 117 -17.16 -8.18 -10.97
N SER A 118 -17.28 -6.92 -10.54
CA SER A 118 -16.19 -6.02 -10.18
C SER A 118 -16.44 -5.41 -8.81
N ALA A 119 -15.49 -5.48 -7.89
CA ALA A 119 -15.53 -4.64 -6.71
C ALA A 119 -15.35 -3.17 -7.14
N VAL A 120 -16.08 -2.27 -6.48
CA VAL A 120 -15.90 -0.82 -6.60
C VAL A 120 -15.97 -0.22 -5.20
N SER A 121 -15.13 0.76 -4.91
CA SER A 121 -15.13 1.47 -3.63
C SER A 121 -14.82 2.95 -3.80
N VAL A 122 -15.39 3.77 -2.92
CA VAL A 122 -15.12 5.20 -2.81
C VAL A 122 -14.86 5.55 -1.34
N ARG A 123 -13.78 6.29 -1.10
CA ARG A 123 -13.42 6.84 0.22
C ARG A 123 -13.42 8.36 0.16
N LEU A 124 -13.99 8.97 1.18
CA LEU A 124 -14.08 10.43 1.32
C LEU A 124 -13.32 10.88 2.57
N GLN A 125 -12.55 11.94 2.46
CA GLN A 125 -11.82 12.51 3.60
C GLN A 125 -11.50 14.00 3.39
N ARG A 126 -11.15 14.67 4.49
CA ARG A 126 -10.58 16.02 4.47
C ARG A 126 -9.06 15.93 4.60
N VAL A 127 -8.34 16.79 3.89
CA VAL A 127 -6.86 16.88 3.91
C VAL A 127 -6.43 18.33 3.86
N ASP A 128 -5.19 18.63 4.27
CA ASP A 128 -4.54 19.86 3.83
C ASP A 128 -4.26 19.74 2.32
N PRO A 129 -4.87 20.58 1.46
CA PRO A 129 -4.67 20.51 0.02
C PRO A 129 -3.22 20.78 -0.41
N ASN A 130 -2.42 21.42 0.44
CA ASN A 130 -1.00 21.70 0.24
C ASN A 130 -0.08 20.79 1.07
N GLY A 131 -0.64 19.82 1.80
CA GLY A 131 0.12 18.90 2.65
C GLY A 131 0.76 17.75 1.88
N ASN A 132 1.62 16.99 2.57
CA ASN A 132 2.30 15.82 2.02
C ASN A 132 1.32 14.74 1.55
N LEU A 133 0.31 14.42 2.36
CA LEU A 133 -0.69 13.42 2.01
C LEU A 133 -1.40 13.75 0.68
N ALA A 134 -1.77 15.02 0.47
CA ALA A 134 -2.42 15.45 -0.75
C ALA A 134 -1.49 15.36 -1.97
N ARG A 135 -0.19 15.62 -1.82
CA ARG A 135 0.83 15.37 -2.87
C ARG A 135 0.94 13.89 -3.18
N ASP A 136 1.25 13.07 -2.18
CA ASP A 136 1.49 11.63 -2.34
C ASP A 136 0.30 10.90 -2.97
N GLN A 137 -0.93 11.34 -2.69
CA GLN A 137 -2.16 10.73 -3.22
C GLN A 137 -2.55 11.18 -4.63
N THR A 138 -1.94 12.25 -5.15
CA THR A 138 -2.28 12.78 -6.49
C THR A 138 -1.09 12.87 -7.44
N GLU A 139 0.07 12.37 -7.04
CA GLU A 139 1.24 12.24 -7.90
C GLU A 139 1.41 10.81 -8.38
N CYS A 140 1.75 10.66 -9.66
CA CYS A 140 2.21 9.37 -10.16
C CYS A 140 3.60 9.08 -9.62
N GLY A 141 3.75 7.97 -8.91
CA GLY A 141 5.07 7.44 -8.61
C GLY A 141 5.81 7.00 -9.86
N ASP A 142 7.03 6.51 -9.69
CA ASP A 142 7.83 6.04 -10.81
C ASP A 142 7.38 4.66 -11.29
N LYS A 143 7.05 4.59 -12.58
CA LYS A 143 6.55 3.38 -13.25
C LYS A 143 7.50 2.20 -13.13
N SER A 144 8.82 2.42 -13.18
CA SER A 144 9.78 1.33 -13.04
C SER A 144 9.81 0.76 -11.62
N VAL A 145 9.52 1.55 -10.60
CA VAL A 145 9.46 1.06 -9.22
C VAL A 145 8.10 0.43 -8.91
N GLN A 146 7.01 1.02 -9.41
CA GLN A 146 5.64 0.63 -9.02
C GLN A 146 4.97 -0.35 -9.99
N GLY A 147 5.49 -0.51 -11.21
CA GLY A 147 5.01 -1.51 -12.16
C GLY A 147 3.58 -1.31 -12.68
N TYR A 148 3.06 -0.07 -12.65
CA TYR A 148 1.71 0.24 -13.15
C TYR A 148 1.62 0.20 -14.68
N ASP A 149 0.42 -0.03 -15.21
CA ASP A 149 0.16 -0.01 -16.66
C ASP A 149 0.12 1.44 -17.18
N ASP A 150 -0.62 2.32 -16.50
CA ASP A 150 -0.75 3.74 -16.84
C ASP A 150 -0.97 4.59 -15.58
N CYS A 151 -0.44 5.81 -15.57
CA CYS A 151 -0.70 6.79 -14.53
C CYS A 151 -0.59 8.20 -15.10
N ARG A 152 -1.58 9.04 -14.82
CA ARG A 152 -1.55 10.46 -15.18
C ARG A 152 -2.03 11.34 -14.03
N THR A 153 -1.37 12.47 -13.85
CA THR A 153 -1.82 13.56 -12.97
C THR A 153 -2.31 14.72 -13.83
N GLU A 154 -3.45 15.28 -13.47
CA GLU A 154 -4.09 16.42 -14.12
C GLU A 154 -4.35 17.54 -13.09
N GLN A 155 -4.23 18.79 -13.52
CA GLN A 155 -4.79 19.92 -12.79
C GLN A 155 -6.08 20.36 -13.49
N LEU A 156 -7.19 20.34 -12.77
CA LEU A 156 -8.51 20.73 -13.27
C LEU A 156 -8.67 22.26 -13.23
N ALA A 157 -9.67 22.78 -13.95
CA ALA A 157 -9.89 24.22 -14.11
C ALA A 157 -10.22 24.95 -12.79
N ASP A 158 -10.72 24.22 -11.79
CA ASP A 158 -11.00 24.72 -10.44
C ASP A 158 -9.77 24.70 -9.52
N GLY A 159 -8.61 24.27 -10.04
CA GLY A 159 -7.36 24.10 -9.29
C GLY A 159 -7.21 22.74 -8.61
N SER A 160 -8.20 21.86 -8.71
CA SER A 160 -8.12 20.51 -8.15
C SER A 160 -7.04 19.67 -8.83
N ARG A 161 -6.38 18.80 -8.07
CA ARG A 161 -5.40 17.83 -8.58
C ARG A 161 -6.07 16.47 -8.67
N LEU A 162 -5.96 15.83 -9.82
CA LEU A 162 -6.55 14.53 -10.10
C LEU A 162 -5.44 13.56 -10.52
N MET A 163 -5.33 12.41 -9.86
CA MET A 163 -4.55 11.28 -10.33
C MET A 163 -5.48 10.20 -10.87
N LEU A 164 -5.10 9.60 -11.99
CA LEU A 164 -5.75 8.45 -12.60
C LEU A 164 -4.69 7.37 -12.79
N HIS A 165 -4.97 6.16 -12.31
CA HIS A 165 -4.00 5.06 -12.26
C HIS A 165 -4.63 3.76 -12.73
N LYS A 166 -3.86 2.97 -13.48
CA LYS A 166 -4.19 1.62 -13.92
C LYS A 166 -3.03 0.71 -13.62
N GLY A 167 -3.29 -0.39 -12.93
CA GLY A 167 -2.27 -1.41 -12.68
C GLY A 167 -2.84 -2.67 -12.07
N TYR A 168 -2.06 -3.27 -11.18
CA TYR A 168 -2.37 -4.53 -10.50
C TYR A 168 -2.41 -4.31 -9.00
N GLU A 169 -3.26 -5.08 -8.32
CA GLU A 169 -3.34 -5.10 -6.86
C GLU A 169 -1.98 -5.46 -6.24
N TYR A 170 -1.26 -6.39 -6.88
CA TYR A 170 0.07 -6.79 -6.49
C TYR A 170 1.08 -6.35 -7.55
N PRO A 171 2.02 -5.45 -7.21
CA PRO A 171 3.05 -5.01 -8.15
C PRO A 171 3.91 -6.16 -8.69
N ASP A 172 4.09 -7.23 -7.92
CA ASP A 172 4.82 -8.43 -8.34
C ASP A 172 4.03 -9.37 -9.26
N ARG A 173 2.78 -9.00 -9.57
CA ARG A 173 1.85 -9.74 -10.43
C ARG A 173 1.71 -11.22 -10.08
N ARG A 174 1.82 -11.57 -8.80
CA ARG A 174 1.59 -12.94 -8.32
C ARG A 174 0.15 -13.43 -8.57
N VAL A 175 -0.78 -12.49 -8.78
CA VAL A 175 -2.16 -12.72 -9.25
C VAL A 175 -2.49 -11.62 -10.27
N ASP A 176 -3.25 -11.95 -11.31
CA ASP A 176 -3.66 -11.02 -12.38
C ASP A 176 -4.85 -10.11 -11.99
N THR A 177 -5.09 -9.91 -10.69
CA THR A 177 -6.11 -8.96 -10.21
C THR A 177 -5.65 -7.55 -10.53
N LYS A 178 -6.35 -6.89 -11.45
CA LYS A 178 -6.13 -5.49 -11.80
C LYS A 178 -6.86 -4.57 -10.85
N VAL A 179 -6.28 -3.40 -10.60
CA VAL A 179 -6.91 -2.29 -9.89
C VAL A 179 -6.75 -1.00 -10.68
N TRP A 180 -7.87 -0.36 -10.98
CA TRP A 180 -7.90 0.98 -11.59
C TRP A 180 -8.47 1.96 -10.57
N SER A 181 -7.91 3.16 -10.52
CA SER A 181 -8.25 4.14 -9.49
C SER A 181 -8.18 5.58 -9.96
N ALA A 182 -8.91 6.42 -9.26
CA ALA A 182 -8.87 7.87 -9.39
C ALA A 182 -8.83 8.52 -8.01
N THR A 183 -8.00 9.56 -7.86
CA THR A 183 -7.95 10.35 -6.62
C THR A 183 -8.00 11.83 -6.96
N LEU A 184 -9.01 12.51 -6.44
CA LEU A 184 -9.17 13.96 -6.54
C LEU A 184 -8.80 14.61 -5.21
N VAL A 185 -8.00 15.69 -5.24
CA VAL A 185 -7.85 16.64 -4.15
C VAL A 185 -8.23 18.04 -4.61
N THR A 186 -9.18 18.68 -3.94
CA THR A 186 -9.64 20.04 -4.27
C THR A 186 -8.91 21.11 -3.44
N PRO A 187 -8.89 22.38 -3.88
CA PRO A 187 -8.33 23.48 -3.08
C PRO A 187 -9.03 23.71 -1.74
N GLN A 188 -10.24 23.19 -1.56
CA GLN A 188 -10.98 23.26 -0.29
C GLN A 188 -10.58 22.15 0.70
N GLY A 189 -9.64 21.29 0.30
CA GLY A 189 -9.16 20.16 1.11
C GLY A 189 -10.09 18.96 1.09
N PHE A 190 -10.91 18.81 0.04
CA PHE A 190 -11.67 17.58 -0.17
C PHE A 190 -10.79 16.56 -0.87
N MET A 191 -10.77 15.32 -0.37
CA MET A 191 -10.15 14.21 -1.06
C MET A 191 -11.16 13.09 -1.30
N VAL A 192 -11.29 12.71 -2.57
CA VAL A 192 -12.18 11.63 -3.05
C VAL A 192 -11.32 10.60 -3.77
N GLY A 193 -11.22 9.40 -3.21
CA GLY A 193 -10.52 8.28 -3.83
C GLY A 193 -11.51 7.21 -4.26
N ALA A 194 -11.44 6.76 -5.51
CA ALA A 194 -12.20 5.65 -6.03
C ALA A 194 -11.27 4.54 -6.53
N SER A 195 -11.66 3.29 -6.35
CA SER A 195 -10.95 2.12 -6.86
C SER A 195 -11.91 1.05 -7.32
N GLU A 196 -11.52 0.32 -8.35
CA GLU A 196 -12.26 -0.82 -8.88
C GLU A 196 -11.31 -1.94 -9.29
N TRP A 197 -11.83 -3.16 -9.31
CA TRP A 197 -11.05 -4.36 -9.61
C TRP A 197 -11.70 -5.20 -10.70
N ASN A 198 -10.91 -5.92 -11.50
CA ASN A 198 -11.43 -6.86 -12.49
C ASN A 198 -11.97 -8.18 -11.89
N ALA A 199 -12.24 -8.18 -10.58
CA ALA A 199 -12.72 -9.28 -9.77
C ALA A 199 -13.74 -8.78 -8.75
N ALA A 200 -14.55 -9.68 -8.18
CA ALA A 200 -15.59 -9.32 -7.21
C ALA A 200 -15.07 -8.84 -5.84
N ALA A 201 -13.75 -8.93 -5.60
CA ALA A 201 -13.06 -8.42 -4.42
C ALA A 201 -11.59 -8.13 -4.76
N GLU A 202 -10.95 -7.30 -3.94
CA GLU A 202 -9.51 -6.99 -4.01
C GLU A 202 -8.64 -8.25 -3.89
N LYS A 203 -9.02 -9.14 -2.96
CA LYS A 203 -8.26 -10.36 -2.62
C LYS A 203 -9.14 -11.60 -2.70
N ASP A 204 -8.51 -12.72 -3.01
CA ASP A 204 -9.06 -14.09 -2.96
C ASP A 204 -10.32 -14.36 -3.81
N ALA A 205 -10.79 -13.37 -4.58
CA ALA A 205 -11.80 -13.55 -5.61
C ALA A 205 -11.14 -13.88 -6.96
N PRO A 206 -11.71 -14.81 -7.75
CA PRO A 206 -11.24 -15.04 -9.10
C PRO A 206 -11.50 -13.82 -9.98
N VAL A 207 -10.55 -13.55 -10.88
CA VAL A 207 -10.72 -12.57 -11.97
C VAL A 207 -11.98 -12.94 -12.78
N SER A 208 -12.87 -11.97 -12.97
CA SER A 208 -14.15 -12.16 -13.66
C SER A 208 -14.16 -11.59 -15.08
N ARG A 209 -13.22 -10.66 -15.36
CA ARG A 209 -13.08 -9.96 -16.64
C ARG A 209 -11.63 -9.51 -16.85
N THR A 210 -11.26 -9.12 -18.07
CA THR A 210 -9.88 -8.72 -18.39
C THR A 210 -9.48 -7.43 -17.69
N ASP A 211 -10.33 -6.40 -17.78
CA ASP A 211 -10.09 -5.06 -17.24
C ASP A 211 -11.25 -4.66 -16.31
N PRO A 212 -11.01 -3.83 -15.28
CA PRO A 212 -12.09 -3.22 -14.50
C PRO A 212 -13.12 -2.48 -15.40
N PRO A 213 -14.41 -2.46 -15.00
CA PRO A 213 -15.51 -1.97 -15.82
C PRO A 213 -15.49 -0.48 -16.15
N LEU A 214 -15.07 0.38 -15.22
CA LEU A 214 -15.17 1.83 -15.41
C LEU A 214 -14.01 2.32 -16.28
N ALA A 215 -14.35 3.00 -17.37
CA ALA A 215 -13.36 3.72 -18.15
C ALA A 215 -12.73 4.84 -17.31
N THR A 216 -11.55 5.30 -17.71
CA THR A 216 -10.84 6.40 -17.04
C THR A 216 -11.69 7.65 -16.88
N GLU A 217 -12.51 7.98 -17.88
CA GLU A 217 -13.42 9.13 -17.80
C GLU A 217 -14.59 8.89 -16.84
N GLU A 218 -15.06 7.65 -16.69
CA GLU A 218 -16.11 7.30 -15.72
C GLU A 218 -15.58 7.34 -14.28
N LEU A 219 -14.35 6.85 -14.05
CA LEU A 219 -13.63 7.03 -12.79
C LEU A 219 -13.43 8.51 -12.45
N LYS A 220 -13.09 9.33 -13.46
CA LYS A 220 -12.99 10.79 -13.30
C LYS A 220 -14.34 11.39 -12.91
N THR A 221 -15.42 11.07 -13.63
CA THR A 221 -16.78 11.51 -13.29
C THR A 221 -17.18 11.12 -11.88
N LEU A 222 -16.83 9.91 -11.45
CA LEU A 222 -17.11 9.40 -10.11
C LEU A 222 -16.45 10.27 -9.04
N VAL A 223 -15.16 10.61 -9.17
CA VAL A 223 -14.44 11.36 -8.13
C VAL A 223 -14.69 12.87 -8.14
N ILE A 224 -15.03 13.47 -9.28
CA ILE A 224 -15.36 14.91 -9.38
C ILE A 224 -16.81 15.24 -9.03
N SER A 225 -17.63 14.23 -8.76
CA SER A 225 -19.06 14.42 -8.52
C SER A 225 -19.33 15.26 -7.26
N THR A 226 -20.14 16.30 -7.42
CA THR A 226 -20.58 17.14 -6.31
C THR A 226 -21.54 16.43 -5.36
N LEU A 227 -22.03 15.23 -5.71
CA LEU A 227 -22.83 14.39 -4.80
C LEU A 227 -22.08 13.98 -3.53
N TRP A 228 -20.74 14.03 -3.54
CA TRP A 228 -19.91 13.76 -2.37
C TRP A 228 -19.77 14.96 -1.42
N HIS A 229 -20.04 16.18 -1.90
CA HIS A 229 -19.83 17.41 -1.12
C HIS A 229 -20.59 17.45 0.20
N PRO A 230 -21.85 16.99 0.32
CA PRO A 230 -22.54 16.96 1.61
C PRO A 230 -21.74 16.18 2.68
N ALA A 231 -21.17 15.02 2.32
CA ALA A 231 -20.39 14.21 3.26
C ALA A 231 -19.06 14.90 3.60
N LEU A 232 -18.36 15.42 2.60
CA LEU A 232 -17.07 16.12 2.78
C LEU A 232 -17.20 17.40 3.62
N ASN A 233 -18.30 18.13 3.47
CA ASN A 233 -18.59 19.33 4.27
C ASN A 233 -18.90 19.01 5.73
N ASP A 234 -19.48 17.82 6.00
CA ASP A 234 -19.77 17.38 7.36
C ASP A 234 -18.53 16.90 8.13
N LEU A 235 -17.45 16.60 7.41
CA LEU A 235 -16.18 16.23 8.03
C LEU A 235 -15.44 17.47 8.59
N PRO A 236 -14.71 17.32 9.72
CA PRO A 236 -13.90 18.40 10.25
C PRO A 236 -12.87 18.89 9.24
N THR A 237 -12.67 20.20 9.19
CA THR A 237 -11.56 20.81 8.47
C THR A 237 -10.25 20.29 9.05
N VAL A 238 -9.33 19.84 8.18
CA VAL A 238 -7.96 19.54 8.58
C VAL A 238 -7.19 20.86 8.67
N GLU A 239 -6.50 21.07 9.79
CA GLU A 239 -5.58 22.19 9.91
C GLU A 239 -4.47 22.04 8.88
N PRO A 240 -4.03 23.15 8.23
CA PRO A 240 -2.89 23.10 7.34
C PRO A 240 -1.72 22.43 8.04
N GLU A 241 -1.04 21.52 7.33
CA GLU A 241 0.22 20.97 7.80
C GLU A 241 1.13 22.18 8.05
N ALA A 242 1.66 22.29 9.27
CA ALA A 242 2.60 23.35 9.57
C ALA A 242 3.66 23.34 8.47
N PRO A 243 4.00 24.51 7.88
CA PRO A 243 5.15 24.57 7.00
C PRO A 243 6.26 23.84 7.73
N GLN A 244 6.88 22.84 7.09
CA GLN A 244 8.03 22.19 7.69
C GLN A 244 9.08 23.29 7.85
N GLU A 245 9.07 23.94 9.02
CA GLU A 245 10.21 24.71 9.46
C GLU A 245 11.35 23.74 9.34
N GLN A 246 12.37 24.14 8.58
CA GLN A 246 13.64 23.44 8.46
C GLN A 246 14.39 23.50 9.80
N SER A 247 13.71 23.20 10.90
CA SER A 247 14.35 22.73 12.11
C SER A 247 15.14 21.50 11.70
N PRO A 248 16.41 21.35 12.14
CA PRO A 248 17.21 20.20 11.80
C PRO A 248 16.62 18.97 12.49
N THR A 249 15.58 18.37 11.91
CA THR A 249 15.06 17.08 12.31
C THR A 249 16.21 16.10 12.14
N ALA A 250 16.61 15.44 13.22
CA ALA A 250 17.61 14.38 13.18
C ALA A 250 17.22 13.35 12.11
N LEU A 251 18.19 12.77 11.38
CA LEU A 251 17.88 11.91 10.23
C LEU A 251 16.92 10.78 10.58
N ARG A 252 17.04 10.23 11.79
CA ARG A 252 16.17 9.16 12.33
C ARG A 252 14.69 9.55 12.42
N ASP A 253 14.38 10.83 12.58
CA ASP A 253 13.02 11.34 12.82
C ASP A 253 12.38 11.81 11.50
N ARG A 254 13.09 11.71 10.38
CA ARG A 254 12.60 12.01 9.03
C ARG A 254 11.95 10.77 8.40
N ASN A 255 11.05 11.00 7.44
CA ASN A 255 10.67 9.95 6.49
C ASN A 255 11.95 9.40 5.82
N ALA A 256 12.06 8.07 5.73
CA ALA A 256 13.29 7.42 5.26
C ALA A 256 13.70 7.86 3.84
N GLY A 257 12.73 8.12 2.94
CA GLY A 257 13.00 8.63 1.60
C GLY A 257 13.61 10.03 1.62
N ALA A 258 13.07 10.93 2.44
CA ALA A 258 13.59 12.28 2.61
C ALA A 258 14.98 12.31 3.26
N ALA A 259 15.23 11.41 4.23
CA ALA A 259 16.56 11.23 4.80
C ALA A 259 17.57 10.74 3.76
N LEU A 260 17.17 9.77 2.92
CA LEU A 260 18.01 9.24 1.85
C LEU A 260 18.37 10.32 0.82
N GLU A 261 17.40 11.11 0.36
CA GLU A 261 17.64 12.21 -0.58
C GLU A 261 18.61 13.26 0.01
N HIS A 262 18.42 13.63 1.27
CA HIS A 262 19.30 14.57 1.95
C HIS A 262 20.74 14.05 2.04
N LEU A 263 20.90 12.76 2.40
CA LEU A 263 22.22 12.13 2.49
C LEU A 263 22.91 12.04 1.13
N ILE A 264 22.20 11.63 0.08
CA ILE A 264 22.74 11.57 -1.28
C ILE A 264 23.21 12.95 -1.75
N THR A 265 22.42 13.99 -1.47
CA THR A 265 22.80 15.38 -1.78
C THR A 265 24.02 15.81 -0.98
N GLY A 266 24.07 15.48 0.31
CA GLY A 266 25.20 15.79 1.19
C GLY A 266 26.51 15.11 0.79
N LEU A 267 26.44 13.93 0.16
CA LEU A 267 27.58 13.23 -0.42
C LEU A 267 28.10 13.89 -1.72
N GLY A 268 27.44 14.93 -2.22
CA GLY A 268 27.81 15.58 -3.48
C GLY A 268 27.52 14.72 -4.72
N VAL A 269 26.61 13.75 -4.62
CA VAL A 269 26.16 12.95 -5.76
C VAL A 269 25.43 13.89 -6.73
N LYS A 270 25.99 14.05 -7.94
CA LYS A 270 25.45 14.98 -8.95
C LYS A 270 24.34 14.36 -9.81
N SER A 271 24.12 13.06 -9.71
CA SER A 271 23.10 12.36 -10.49
C SER A 271 21.70 12.88 -10.13
N PRO A 272 20.93 13.40 -11.10
CA PRO A 272 19.55 13.83 -10.87
C PRO A 272 18.68 12.75 -10.22
N ILE A 273 17.89 13.15 -9.22
CA ILE A 273 16.82 12.31 -8.66
C ILE A 273 15.60 12.44 -9.57
N VAL A 274 15.34 11.41 -10.37
CA VAL A 274 14.21 11.37 -11.32
C VAL A 274 12.96 10.73 -10.73
N ALA A 275 13.11 10.03 -9.60
CA ALA A 275 12.00 9.51 -8.83
C ALA A 275 12.35 9.37 -7.35
N ARG A 276 11.33 9.41 -6.50
CA ARG A 276 11.46 9.21 -5.06
C ARG A 276 10.17 8.63 -4.49
N GLY A 277 10.25 8.06 -3.30
CA GLY A 277 9.08 7.61 -2.55
C GLY A 277 9.47 6.91 -1.26
N GLY A 278 8.48 6.51 -0.48
CA GLY A 278 8.71 5.84 0.80
C GLY A 278 7.58 6.02 1.79
N GLN A 279 7.50 5.11 2.75
CA GLN A 279 6.55 5.18 3.86
C GLN A 279 7.21 4.67 5.14
N GLY A 280 7.02 5.41 6.23
CA GLY A 280 7.58 5.07 7.53
C GLY A 280 9.10 4.90 7.48
N GLY A 281 9.57 3.75 7.95
CA GLY A 281 10.99 3.39 7.94
C GLY A 281 11.55 2.99 6.58
N SER A 282 10.77 2.94 5.50
CA SER A 282 11.26 2.54 4.17
C SER A 282 11.19 3.70 3.17
N GLY A 283 12.21 3.83 2.32
CA GLY A 283 12.26 4.87 1.28
C GLY A 283 13.15 4.51 0.11
N TYR A 284 13.03 5.26 -0.97
CA TYR A 284 13.84 5.09 -2.17
C TYR A 284 14.00 6.38 -2.97
N VAL A 285 15.04 6.40 -3.79
CA VAL A 285 15.22 7.34 -4.90
C VAL A 285 15.68 6.59 -6.14
N VAL A 286 15.40 7.13 -7.32
CA VAL A 286 15.98 6.69 -8.59
C VAL A 286 16.86 7.79 -9.12
N LEU A 287 18.14 7.48 -9.33
CA LEU A 287 19.14 8.37 -9.90
C LEU A 287 19.26 8.11 -11.41
N ASP A 288 19.40 9.18 -12.20
CA ASP A 288 19.67 9.07 -13.63
C ASP A 288 20.61 10.20 -14.09
N ASP A 289 21.87 9.84 -14.33
CA ASP A 289 22.94 10.70 -14.83
C ASP A 289 23.09 10.65 -16.36
N GLY A 290 22.11 10.05 -17.07
CA GLY A 290 22.17 9.79 -18.50
C GLY A 290 22.88 8.48 -18.87
N SER A 291 23.48 7.78 -17.91
CA SER A 291 24.05 6.43 -18.11
C SER A 291 23.04 5.31 -17.84
N GLY A 292 21.77 5.66 -17.58
CA GLY A 292 20.70 4.74 -17.22
C GLY A 292 20.34 4.83 -15.73
N ARG A 293 19.09 4.47 -15.44
CA ARG A 293 18.51 4.59 -14.10
C ARG A 293 19.19 3.68 -13.07
N SER A 294 19.19 4.12 -11.82
CA SER A 294 19.70 3.34 -10.68
C SER A 294 18.85 3.60 -9.45
N LEU A 295 18.20 2.54 -8.96
CA LEU A 295 17.43 2.59 -7.74
C LEU A 295 18.36 2.56 -6.52
N VAL A 296 18.09 3.40 -5.53
CA VAL A 296 18.66 3.35 -4.19
C VAL A 296 17.51 3.21 -3.20
N ARG A 297 17.54 2.18 -2.34
CA ARG A 297 16.56 1.91 -1.30
C ARG A 297 17.19 2.02 0.08
N ILE A 298 16.42 2.53 1.03
CA ILE A 298 16.75 2.53 2.44
C ILE A 298 15.63 1.88 3.26
N THR A 299 16.02 1.16 4.30
CA THR A 299 15.10 0.64 5.32
C THR A 299 15.71 0.87 6.69
N ILE A 300 14.91 1.45 7.58
CA ILE A 300 15.24 1.84 8.95
C ILE A 300 14.28 1.08 9.86
N GLN A 301 14.82 0.30 10.79
CA GLN A 301 14.04 -0.51 11.72
C GLN A 301 14.57 -0.32 13.14
N GLN A 302 13.67 -0.09 14.09
CA GLN A 302 13.98 -0.08 15.51
C GLN A 302 13.52 -1.39 16.14
N GLY A 303 14.41 -2.08 16.85
CA GLY A 303 14.04 -3.25 17.66
C GLY A 303 13.63 -4.48 16.85
N GLY A 304 14.26 -4.71 15.68
CA GLY A 304 14.06 -5.91 14.86
C GLY A 304 14.60 -7.20 15.51
N GLU A 305 14.72 -8.29 14.72
CA GLU A 305 15.14 -9.65 15.13
C GLU A 305 16.59 -9.77 15.68
N GLY A 306 17.08 -8.80 16.44
CA GLY A 306 18.43 -8.79 17.01
C GLY A 306 19.51 -9.00 15.94
N ASP A 307 20.43 -9.91 16.20
CA ASP A 307 21.55 -10.28 15.32
C ASP A 307 21.15 -11.15 14.12
N ALA A 308 19.86 -11.40 13.86
CA ALA A 308 19.43 -12.21 12.73
C ALA A 308 19.94 -11.62 11.40
N GLY A 309 20.85 -12.36 10.75
CA GLY A 309 21.54 -11.98 9.51
C GLY A 309 22.96 -11.44 9.69
N PHE A 310 23.37 -11.12 10.92
CA PHE A 310 24.73 -10.73 11.31
C PHE A 310 25.41 -11.88 12.04
N THR A 311 25.91 -12.87 11.30
CA THR A 311 26.83 -13.86 11.87
C THR A 311 28.20 -13.22 12.09
N ALA A 312 28.95 -13.67 13.09
CA ALA A 312 30.28 -13.11 13.41
C ALA A 312 31.28 -13.23 12.23
N ALA A 313 31.06 -14.14 11.29
CA ALA A 313 31.89 -14.32 10.10
C ALA A 313 31.63 -13.28 9.00
N ASP A 314 30.44 -12.66 8.98
CA ASP A 314 29.98 -11.81 7.87
C ASP A 314 29.94 -10.32 8.23
N ALA A 315 30.23 -9.96 9.48
CA ALA A 315 30.01 -8.64 10.02
C ALA A 315 31.29 -8.05 10.62
N THR A 316 31.65 -6.85 10.19
CA THR A 316 32.70 -6.07 10.85
C THR A 316 32.08 -5.30 12.02
N VAL A 317 32.67 -5.40 13.21
CA VAL A 317 32.23 -4.64 14.39
C VAL A 317 33.08 -3.38 14.50
N ARG A 318 32.43 -2.22 14.53
CA ARG A 318 33.09 -0.92 14.74
C ARG A 318 33.43 -0.71 16.22
N PRO A 319 34.33 0.24 16.55
CA PRO A 319 34.66 0.57 17.94
C PRO A 319 33.46 1.03 18.79
N ASP A 320 32.40 1.54 18.15
CA ASP A 320 31.15 1.96 18.79
C ASP A 320 30.13 0.82 18.95
N GLY A 321 30.56 -0.43 18.72
CA GLY A 321 29.70 -1.62 18.79
C GLY A 321 28.81 -1.85 17.56
N THR A 322 28.79 -0.93 16.59
CA THR A 322 27.97 -1.08 15.38
C THR A 322 28.49 -2.24 14.53
N LYS A 323 27.60 -3.20 14.22
CA LYS A 323 27.86 -4.27 13.27
C LYS A 323 27.56 -3.78 11.86
N VAL A 324 28.48 -4.06 10.93
CA VAL A 324 28.36 -3.63 9.53
C VAL A 324 28.58 -4.83 8.63
N LYS A 325 27.63 -5.08 7.73
CA LYS A 325 27.69 -6.13 6.71
C LYS A 325 27.54 -5.48 5.34
N ALA A 326 28.53 -5.67 4.48
CA ALA A 326 28.50 -5.21 3.10
C ALA A 326 28.32 -6.40 2.16
N MET A 327 27.50 -6.25 1.13
CA MET A 327 27.24 -7.28 0.13
C MET A 327 27.32 -6.67 -1.27
N VAL A 328 27.97 -7.40 -2.17
CA VAL A 328 27.99 -7.14 -3.61
C VAL A 328 27.55 -8.42 -4.29
N GLY A 329 26.49 -8.37 -5.09
CA GLY A 329 26.00 -9.55 -5.77
C GLY A 329 24.87 -9.26 -6.74
N ARG A 330 24.19 -10.32 -7.17
CA ARG A 330 22.93 -10.21 -7.93
C ARG A 330 21.76 -10.01 -6.97
N ALA A 331 20.76 -9.26 -7.40
CA ALA A 331 19.48 -9.17 -6.73
C ALA A 331 18.81 -10.56 -6.72
N THR A 332 18.07 -10.86 -5.65
CA THR A 332 17.48 -12.20 -5.44
C THR A 332 16.49 -12.62 -6.52
N LYS A 333 15.80 -11.65 -7.14
CA LYS A 333 14.69 -11.89 -8.08
C LYS A 333 14.92 -11.30 -9.47
N GLY A 334 15.69 -10.22 -9.60
CA GLY A 334 15.97 -9.58 -10.89
C GLY A 334 16.96 -10.36 -11.74
N LYS A 335 16.64 -10.55 -13.03
CA LYS A 335 17.55 -11.20 -13.98
C LYS A 335 18.71 -10.27 -14.29
N ASP A 336 19.92 -10.67 -13.90
CA ASP A 336 21.17 -9.92 -14.08
C ASP A 336 21.24 -8.53 -13.41
N VAL A 337 20.23 -8.19 -12.60
CA VAL A 337 20.25 -6.99 -11.75
C VAL A 337 21.32 -7.17 -10.68
N MET A 338 22.26 -6.25 -10.63
CA MET A 338 23.26 -6.16 -9.57
C MET A 338 22.69 -5.38 -8.39
N GLN A 339 22.97 -5.86 -7.18
CA GLN A 339 22.64 -5.21 -5.92
C GLN A 339 23.92 -5.06 -5.10
N TRP A 340 24.21 -3.82 -4.70
CA TRP A 340 25.20 -3.49 -3.68
C TRP A 340 24.46 -3.04 -2.44
N SER A 341 24.83 -3.51 -1.26
CA SER A 341 24.14 -3.14 -0.03
C SER A 341 25.07 -3.05 1.17
N VAL A 342 24.73 -2.15 2.08
CA VAL A 342 25.34 -2.04 3.41
C VAL A 342 24.23 -2.11 4.45
N ASP A 343 24.33 -3.09 5.34
CA ASP A 343 23.43 -3.33 6.47
C ASP A 343 24.18 -3.01 7.76
N THR A 344 23.58 -2.21 8.61
CA THR A 344 24.17 -1.80 9.89
C THR A 344 23.23 -2.11 11.02
N LEU A 345 23.75 -2.61 12.14
CA LEU A 345 23.00 -2.84 13.38
C LEU A 345 23.77 -2.20 14.53
N ARG A 346 23.17 -1.18 15.15
CA ARG A 346 23.72 -0.48 16.31
C ARG A 346 23.34 -1.19 17.61
N GLU A 347 24.08 -0.93 18.68
CA GLU A 347 23.82 -1.52 20.02
C GLU A 347 22.45 -1.12 20.58
N ASP A 348 21.93 0.05 20.21
CA ASP A 348 20.60 0.52 20.60
C ASP A 348 19.46 -0.15 19.80
N GLY A 349 19.78 -1.12 18.94
CA GLY A 349 18.84 -1.89 18.14
C GLY A 349 18.34 -1.17 16.89
N LEU A 350 18.94 -0.03 16.50
CA LEU A 350 18.65 0.61 15.22
C LEU A 350 19.38 -0.12 14.09
N ARG A 351 18.61 -0.65 13.14
CA ARG A 351 19.10 -1.25 11.90
C ARG A 351 18.86 -0.33 10.71
N VAL A 352 19.90 -0.07 9.93
CA VAL A 352 19.81 0.69 8.68
C VAL A 352 20.39 -0.15 7.55
N LEU A 353 19.55 -0.51 6.58
CA LEU A 353 19.91 -1.21 5.35
C LEU A 353 19.77 -0.25 4.18
N VAL A 354 20.86 -0.03 3.45
CA VAL A 354 20.87 0.73 2.20
C VAL A 354 21.27 -0.20 1.07
N SER A 355 20.51 -0.22 -0.02
CA SER A 355 20.81 -1.01 -1.23
C SER A 355 20.78 -0.13 -2.46
N SER A 356 21.68 -0.36 -3.41
CA SER A 356 21.67 0.27 -4.73
C SER A 356 21.71 -0.78 -5.83
N PHE A 357 20.96 -0.52 -6.89
CA PHE A 357 20.73 -1.43 -8.00
C PHE A 357 21.17 -0.81 -9.32
N ASN A 358 21.66 -1.62 -10.26
CA ASN A 358 22.02 -1.18 -11.63
C ASN A 358 20.81 -1.07 -12.58
N GLY A 359 19.61 -0.95 -12.02
CA GLY A 359 18.34 -0.74 -12.71
C GLY A 359 17.38 0.06 -11.83
N ALA A 360 16.25 0.47 -12.39
CA ALA A 360 15.21 1.19 -11.66
C ALA A 360 14.27 0.27 -10.85
N ASP A 361 14.28 -1.03 -11.14
CA ASP A 361 13.48 -2.07 -10.47
C ASP A 361 14.42 -3.20 -9.98
N PRO A 362 14.39 -3.61 -8.70
CA PRO A 362 15.18 -4.75 -8.22
C PRO A 362 14.80 -6.09 -8.90
N ASN A 363 13.61 -6.18 -9.50
CA ASN A 363 13.11 -7.37 -10.19
C ASN A 363 13.12 -7.23 -11.73
N GLY A 364 13.46 -6.05 -12.25
CA GLY A 364 13.42 -5.75 -13.67
C GLY A 364 14.69 -6.15 -14.41
N THR A 365 15.00 -5.41 -15.46
CA THR A 365 16.24 -5.54 -16.23
C THR A 365 17.22 -4.43 -15.86
N PRO A 366 18.54 -4.71 -15.85
CA PRO A 366 19.56 -3.67 -15.73
C PRO A 366 19.39 -2.58 -16.78
N THR A 367 19.61 -1.33 -16.39
CA THR A 367 19.69 -0.19 -17.31
C THR A 367 21.09 0.39 -17.41
N ARG A 368 22.03 -0.13 -16.61
CA ARG A 368 23.45 0.24 -16.57
C ARG A 368 24.28 -0.94 -16.06
N ASP A 369 25.59 -0.90 -16.25
CA ASP A 369 26.49 -2.02 -15.88
C ASP A 369 26.63 -2.18 -14.36
N SER A 370 26.68 -1.07 -13.62
CA SER A 370 26.81 -1.07 -12.16
C SER A 370 25.90 -0.04 -11.50
N PRO A 371 25.53 -0.22 -10.21
CA PRO A 371 24.76 0.77 -9.47
C PRO A 371 25.41 2.17 -9.51
N ALA A 372 24.59 3.23 -9.49
CA ALA A 372 25.08 4.61 -9.56
C ALA A 372 25.83 5.04 -8.29
N LEU A 373 25.48 4.47 -7.14
CA LEU A 373 26.22 4.69 -5.89
C LEU A 373 27.26 3.59 -5.67
N THR A 374 28.45 4.01 -5.27
CA THR A 374 29.53 3.12 -4.85
C THR A 374 29.24 2.47 -3.50
N LEU A 375 29.85 1.31 -3.24
CA LEU A 375 29.74 0.65 -1.93
C LEU A 375 30.22 1.58 -0.79
N GLY A 376 31.24 2.43 -1.04
CA GLY A 376 31.69 3.45 -0.10
C GLY A 376 30.63 4.49 0.22
N GLN A 377 29.93 5.01 -0.80
CA GLN A 377 28.80 5.93 -0.60
C GLN A 377 27.66 5.27 0.17
N LEU A 378 27.33 4.01 -0.13
CA LEU A 378 26.32 3.27 0.65
C LEU A 378 26.72 3.11 2.13
N HIS A 379 28.01 2.90 2.38
CA HIS A 379 28.57 2.82 3.72
C HIS A 379 28.44 4.15 4.48
N GLU A 380 28.72 5.28 3.81
CA GLU A 380 28.52 6.61 4.39
C GLU A 380 27.05 6.93 4.69
N ILE A 381 26.11 6.54 3.81
CA ILE A 381 24.67 6.70 4.05
C ILE A 381 24.25 5.86 5.26
N ALA A 382 24.63 4.57 5.32
CA ALA A 382 24.20 3.66 6.38
C ALA A 382 24.75 4.04 7.77
N LEU A 383 25.93 4.64 7.81
CA LEU A 383 26.62 5.06 9.04
C LEU A 383 26.52 6.55 9.33
N ALA A 384 25.67 7.29 8.61
CA ALA A 384 25.53 8.72 8.82
C ALA A 384 25.26 9.07 10.31
N PRO A 385 25.93 10.08 10.88
CA PRO A 385 25.88 10.35 12.31
C PRO A 385 24.47 10.70 12.81
N GLY A 386 23.62 11.30 11.96
CA GLY A 386 22.25 11.66 12.33
C GLY A 386 21.30 10.48 12.57
N TRP A 387 21.76 9.24 12.38
CA TRP A 387 21.03 8.04 12.81
C TRP A 387 21.14 7.78 14.32
N ASN A 388 22.21 8.26 14.98
CA ASN A 388 22.49 7.94 16.38
C ASN A 388 21.59 8.72 17.36
N ARG A 389 21.26 8.12 18.51
CA ARG A 389 20.53 8.81 19.60
C ARG A 389 21.41 9.68 20.51
N THR A 390 22.73 9.49 20.51
CA THR A 390 23.60 9.86 21.64
C THR A 390 24.61 10.97 21.38
N HIS A 391 24.37 11.86 20.41
CA HIS A 391 25.06 13.15 20.35
C HIS A 391 24.13 14.23 19.81
N ASN A 392 23.43 14.89 20.72
CA ASN A 392 23.12 16.32 20.61
C ASN A 392 24.16 17.08 21.42
#